data_AF-A0A2Z5ZJ23-F1
#
_entry.id   AF-A0A2Z5ZJ23-F1
#
_cell.length_a   1.000
_cell.length_b   1.000
_cell.length_c   1.000
_cell.angle_alpha   90.00
_cell.angle_beta   90.00
_cell.angle_gamma   90.00
#
_symmetry.space_group_name_H-M   'P 1'
#
loop_
_entity.id
_entity.type
_entity.pdbx_description
1 polymer ?
#
loop_
_entity_poly.entity_id
_entity_poly.type
_entity_poly.pdbx_seq_one_letter_code
_entity_poly.pdbx_strand_id
1 'polypeptide(L)'
;MTTFIDKNNHKILARIMPLPTIIADHFGTTARCQMVFFYDLKPSQNNIIDLLRSLGLSHSEAQLAQRIGHLETLKESAQNLCISYETARSSLKKIFQN
;
A
#
# COMPACT_ATOMS: atom_id res chain seq x y z
N MET A 1 9.80 25.17 1.93
CA MET A 1 9.37 23.83 1.47
C MET A 1 10.19 23.54 0.23
N THR A 2 10.88 22.41 0.21
CA THR A 2 11.88 22.11 -0.82
C THR A 2 11.52 20.78 -1.47
N THR A 3 11.60 20.69 -2.79
CA THR A 3 11.26 19.47 -3.53
C THR A 3 12.54 18.79 -3.98
N PHE A 4 12.64 17.48 -3.74
CA PHE A 4 13.72 16.61 -4.19
C PHE A 4 13.17 15.57 -5.17
N ILE A 5 14.05 15.00 -5.97
CA ILE A 5 13.72 13.88 -6.86
C ILE A 5 14.55 12.67 -6.42
N ASP A 6 13.89 11.56 -6.09
CA ASP A 6 14.53 10.28 -5.76
C ASP A 6 15.19 9.64 -7.01
N LYS A 7 16.04 8.64 -6.79
CA LYS A 7 16.66 7.75 -7.78
C LYS A 7 15.66 7.19 -8.81
N ASN A 8 14.40 7.05 -8.38
CA ASN A 8 13.29 6.52 -9.16
C ASN A 8 12.43 7.61 -9.82
N ASN A 9 12.92 8.84 -9.92
CA ASN A 9 12.22 10.00 -10.48
C ASN A 9 10.95 10.43 -9.72
N HIS A 10 10.83 10.06 -8.44
CA HIS A 10 9.70 10.44 -7.59
C HIS A 10 9.94 11.76 -6.88
N LYS A 11 8.92 12.61 -6.80
CA LYS A 11 8.99 13.87 -6.06
C LYS A 11 8.88 13.62 -4.56
N ILE A 12 9.89 14.05 -3.81
CA ILE A 12 9.87 14.08 -2.35
C ILE A 12 9.71 15.53 -1.92
N LEU A 13 8.73 15.82 -1.08
CA LEU A 13 8.60 17.13 -0.45
C LEU A 13 9.27 17.12 0.91
N ALA A 14 10.20 18.03 1.13
CA ALA A 14 10.73 18.31 2.45
C ALA A 14 10.09 19.57 3.04
N ARG A 15 9.55 19.44 4.24
CA ARG A 15 9.07 20.57 5.04
C ARG A 15 9.92 20.70 6.29
N ILE A 16 10.55 21.86 6.41
CA ILE A 16 11.31 22.24 7.60
C ILE A 16 10.34 22.94 8.56
N MET A 17 10.34 22.51 9.81
CA MET A 17 9.56 23.10 10.89
C MET A 17 10.43 23.31 12.12
N PRO A 18 10.20 24.38 12.91
CA PRO A 18 10.87 24.53 14.18
C PRO A 18 10.51 23.36 15.09
N LEU A 19 11.49 22.83 15.82
CA LEU A 19 11.25 21.83 16.85
C LEU A 19 10.37 22.46 17.96
N PRO A 20 9.22 21.86 18.33
CA PRO A 20 8.43 22.30 19.46
C PRO A 20 9.28 22.39 20.72
N THR A 21 9.08 23.45 21.51
CA THR A 21 9.84 23.74 22.73
C THR A 21 9.79 22.59 23.73
N ILE A 22 8.63 21.95 23.88
CA ILE A 22 8.44 20.77 24.76
C ILE A 22 9.42 19.64 24.41
N ILE A 23 9.69 19.44 23.12
CA ILE A 23 10.61 18.41 22.65
C ILE A 23 12.06 18.89 22.83
N ALA A 24 12.35 20.15 22.50
CA ALA A 24 13.68 20.74 22.66
C ALA A 24 14.16 20.71 24.13
N ASP A 25 13.26 21.02 25.07
CA ASP A 25 13.51 20.98 26.52
C ASP A 25 13.76 19.55 27.01
N HIS A 26 13.03 18.58 26.47
CA HIS A 26 13.22 17.16 26.80
C HIS A 26 14.55 16.60 26.31
N PHE A 27 15.04 17.04 25.14
CA PHE A 27 16.34 16.63 24.61
C PHE A 27 17.52 17.46 25.17
N GLY A 28 17.27 18.47 26.00
CA GLY A 28 18.31 19.32 26.60
C GLY A 28 19.08 20.15 25.57
N THR A 29 18.52 20.37 24.38
CA THR A 29 19.21 21.08 23.28
C THR A 29 18.86 22.56 23.29
N THR A 30 19.85 23.43 23.50
CA THR A 30 19.72 24.90 23.46
C THR A 30 19.87 25.49 22.06
N ALA A 31 20.26 24.68 21.07
CA ALA A 31 20.39 25.08 19.69
C ALA A 31 19.02 25.11 18.99
N ARG A 32 18.84 26.00 18.01
CA ARG A 32 17.64 26.09 17.17
C ARG A 32 17.50 24.84 16.28
N CYS A 33 17.06 23.72 16.85
CA CYS A 33 16.83 22.48 16.14
C CYS A 33 15.65 22.64 15.16
N GLN A 34 15.85 22.14 13.94
CA GLN A 34 14.83 22.13 12.91
C GLN A 34 14.46 20.66 12.63
N MET A 35 13.17 20.36 12.64
CA MET A 35 12.66 19.10 12.15
C MET A 35 12.48 19.17 10.64
N VAL A 36 12.94 18.15 9.93
CA VAL A 36 12.73 18.00 8.50
C VAL A 36 11.81 16.82 8.26
N PHE A 37 10.59 17.10 7.82
CA PHE A 37 9.65 16.07 7.38
C PHE A 37 9.84 15.80 5.90
N PHE A 38 10.08 14.53 5.56
CA PHE A 38 10.11 14.06 4.18
C PHE A 38 8.79 13.38 3.85
N TYR A 39 8.04 13.95 2.90
CA TYR A 39 6.83 13.37 2.35
C TYR A 39 7.17 12.81 0.97
N ASP A 40 7.09 11.49 0.84
CA ASP A 40 7.17 10.85 -0.46
C ASP A 40 5.82 11.04 -1.16
N LEU A 41 5.80 11.73 -2.31
CA LEU A 41 4.58 11.92 -3.11
C LEU A 41 4.31 10.74 -4.04
N LYS A 42 4.93 9.58 -3.80
CA LYS A 42 4.51 8.35 -4.47
C LYS A 42 2.99 8.22 -4.35
N PRO A 43 2.24 8.05 -5.46
CA PRO A 43 0.95 7.40 -5.34
C PRO A 43 1.22 6.08 -4.63
N SER A 44 0.42 5.73 -3.63
CA SER A 44 0.48 4.42 -3.02
C SER A 44 0.30 3.39 -4.15
N GLN A 45 1.40 2.86 -4.68
CA GLN A 45 1.39 1.67 -5.51
C GLN A 45 1.09 0.47 -4.61
N ASN A 46 -0.03 0.52 -3.90
CA ASN A 46 -0.63 -0.64 -3.28
C ASN A 46 -1.40 -1.34 -4.40
N ASN A 47 -0.68 -1.94 -5.34
CA ASN A 47 -1.31 -2.91 -6.21
C ASN A 47 -1.80 -4.02 -5.29
N ILE A 48 -3.11 -4.03 -5.03
CA ILE A 48 -3.74 -4.95 -4.09
C ILE A 48 -3.40 -6.40 -4.44
N ILE A 49 -3.16 -6.70 -5.73
CA ILE A 49 -2.70 -7.99 -6.20
C ILE A 49 -1.33 -8.35 -5.62
N ASP A 50 -0.37 -7.42 -5.64
CA ASP A 50 0.98 -7.66 -5.11
C ASP A 50 0.98 -7.79 -3.58
N LEU A 51 0.08 -7.07 -2.90
CA LEU A 51 -0.12 -7.19 -1.46
C LEU A 51 -0.78 -8.53 -1.09
N LEU A 52 -1.78 -8.98 -1.84
CA LEU A 52 -2.38 -10.29 -1.65
C LEU A 52 -1.37 -11.41 -1.92
N ARG A 53 -0.49 -11.24 -2.92
CA ARG A 53 0.59 -12.20 -3.19
C ARG A 53 1.63 -12.27 -2.08
N SER A 54 1.97 -11.16 -1.42
CA SER A 54 2.88 -11.20 -0.28
C SER A 54 2.29 -11.90 0.95
N LEU A 55 0.96 -12.00 1.02
CA LEU A 55 0.23 -12.82 2.01
C LEU A 55 0.15 -14.31 1.65
N GLY A 56 0.81 -14.73 0.57
CA GLY A 56 0.91 -16.15 0.18
C GLY A 56 -0.13 -16.61 -0.86
N LEU A 57 -0.94 -15.68 -1.40
CA LEU A 57 -1.88 -15.99 -2.46
C LEU A 57 -1.15 -16.14 -3.81
N SER A 58 -1.60 -17.08 -4.64
CA SER A 58 -1.19 -17.12 -6.04
C SER A 58 -1.72 -15.90 -6.79
N HIS A 59 -1.14 -15.61 -7.96
CA HIS A 59 -1.58 -14.48 -8.78
C HIS A 59 -3.07 -14.57 -9.16
N SER A 60 -3.54 -15.76 -9.52
CA SER A 60 -4.94 -16.04 -9.83
C SER A 60 -5.87 -15.87 -8.62
N GLU A 61 -5.44 -16.29 -7.43
CA GLU A 61 -6.23 -16.13 -6.20
C GLU A 61 -6.29 -14.66 -5.78
N ALA A 62 -5.19 -13.92 -5.92
CA ALA A 62 -5.14 -12.49 -5.67
C ALA A 62 -6.08 -11.70 -6.60
N GLN A 63 -6.12 -12.05 -7.89
CA GLN A 63 -7.07 -11.46 -8.84
C GLN A 63 -8.52 -11.81 -8.50
N LEU A 64 -8.80 -13.06 -8.12
CA LEU A 64 -10.13 -13.47 -7.68
C LEU A 64 -10.56 -12.71 -6.41
N ALA A 65 -9.70 -12.64 -5.40
CA ALA A 65 -9.96 -11.91 -4.16
C ALA A 65 -10.21 -10.42 -4.41
N GLN A 66 -9.43 -9.79 -5.30
CA GLN A 66 -9.63 -8.41 -5.69
C GLN A 66 -11.02 -8.19 -6.30
N ARG A 67 -11.47 -9.04 -7.23
CA ARG A 67 -12.78 -8.90 -7.90
C ARG A 67 -13.94 -9.09 -6.93
N ILE A 68 -13.85 -10.10 -6.07
CA ILE A 68 -14.83 -10.32 -5.00
C ILE A 68 -14.86 -9.14 -4.02
N GLY A 69 -13.70 -8.54 -3.71
CA GLY A 69 -13.60 -7.31 -2.92
C GLY A 69 -14.26 -6.09 -3.56
N HIS A 70 -14.38 -6.06 -4.90
CA HIS A 70 -15.15 -5.06 -5.65
C HIS A 70 -16.64 -5.44 -5.82
N LEU A 71 -17.13 -6.42 -5.05
CA LEU A 71 -18.52 -6.88 -5.05
C LEU A 71 -18.98 -7.54 -6.37
N GLU A 72 -18.04 -8.01 -7.21
CA GLU A 72 -18.40 -8.88 -8.34
C GLU A 72 -18.96 -10.21 -7.83
N THR A 73 -19.95 -10.78 -8.52
CA THR A 73 -20.41 -12.13 -8.17
C THR A 73 -19.34 -13.17 -8.52
N LEU A 74 -19.37 -14.32 -7.83
CA LEU A 74 -18.43 -15.42 -8.12
C LEU A 74 -18.54 -15.90 -9.58
N LYS A 75 -19.76 -15.87 -10.14
CA LYS A 75 -20.03 -16.26 -11.53
C LYS A 75 -19.40 -15.28 -12.52
N GLU A 76 -19.59 -13.98 -12.30
CA GLU A 76 -18.97 -12.93 -13.12
C GLU A 76 -17.44 -12.95 -12.99
N SER A 77 -16.92 -13.12 -11.78
CA SER A 77 -15.48 -13.23 -11.54
C SER A 77 -14.87 -14.42 -12.27
N ALA A 78 -15.52 -15.60 -12.24
CA ALA A 78 -15.06 -16.79 -12.95
C ALA A 78 -15.04 -16.56 -14.47
N GLN A 79 -16.09 -15.95 -15.01
CA GLN A 79 -16.19 -15.61 -16.43
C GLN A 79 -15.11 -14.60 -16.85
N ASN A 80 -14.90 -13.55 -16.04
CA ASN A 80 -13.90 -12.51 -16.29
C ASN A 80 -12.46 -13.04 -16.21
N LEU A 81 -12.22 -14.08 -15.42
CA LEU A 81 -10.93 -14.74 -15.27
C LEU A 81 -10.76 -15.94 -16.21
N CYS A 82 -11.74 -16.24 -17.08
CA CYS A 82 -11.75 -17.39 -17.99
C CYS A 82 -11.50 -18.73 -17.27
N ILE A 83 -12.05 -18.91 -16.07
CA ILE A 83 -11.95 -20.14 -15.29
C ILE A 83 -13.34 -20.77 -15.08
N SER A 84 -13.36 -22.06 -14.76
CA SER A 84 -14.62 -22.71 -14.38
C SER A 84 -15.13 -22.17 -13.04
N TYR A 85 -16.46 -22.22 -12.85
CA TYR A 85 -17.09 -21.81 -11.60
C TYR A 85 -16.60 -22.66 -10.42
N GLU A 86 -16.37 -23.94 -10.65
CA GLU A 86 -15.85 -24.91 -9.70
C GLU A 86 -14.42 -24.55 -9.26
N THR A 87 -13.57 -24.16 -10.21
CA THR A 87 -12.20 -23.68 -9.94
C THR A 87 -12.22 -22.39 -9.12
N ALA A 88 -13.09 -21.44 -9.49
CA ALA A 88 -13.26 -20.19 -8.75
C ALA A 88 -13.73 -20.46 -7.32
N ARG A 89 -14.72 -21.35 -7.13
CA ARG A 89 -15.24 -21.76 -5.82
C ARG A 89 -14.18 -22.43 -4.95
N SER A 90 -13.38 -23.33 -5.54
CA SER A 90 -12.29 -24.01 -4.82
C SER A 90 -11.20 -23.02 -4.37
N SER A 91 -10.83 -22.08 -5.26
CA SER A 91 -9.87 -21.02 -4.95
C SER A 91 -10.39 -20.08 -3.86
N LEU A 92 -11.65 -19.66 -3.96
CA LEU A 92 -12.31 -18.83 -2.94
C LEU A 92 -12.29 -19.51 -1.56
N LYS A 93 -12.56 -20.82 -1.52
CA LYS A 93 -12.50 -21.58 -0.27
C LYS A 93 -11.11 -21.53 0.35
N LYS A 94 -10.04 -21.65 -0.44
CA LYS A 94 -8.65 -21.52 0.04
C LYS A 94 -8.37 -20.11 0.57
N ILE A 95 -8.81 -19.08 -0.15
CA ILE A 95 -8.61 -17.67 0.22
C ILE A 95 -9.17 -17.36 1.62
N PHE A 96 -10.35 -17.89 1.96
CA PHE A 96 -11.01 -17.64 3.26
C PHE A 96 -10.74 -18.72 4.33
N GLN A 97 -10.03 -19.80 4.00
CA GLN A 97 -9.64 -20.84 4.96
C GLN A 97 -8.23 -20.67 5.50
N ASN A 98 -7.39 -19.88 4.82
CA ASN A 98 -6.11 -19.39 5.35
C ASN A 98 -6.33 -18.21 6.30
#